data_AF-A0A4U5VG82-F1
#
_entry.id   AF-A0A4U5VG82-F1
#
_cell.length_a   1.000
_cell.length_b   1.000
_cell.length_c   1.000
_cell.angle_alpha   90.00
_cell.angle_beta   90.00
_cell.angle_gamma   90.00
#
_symmetry.space_group_name_H-M   'P 1'
#
loop_
_entity.id
_entity.type
_entity.pdbx_description
1 polymer ?
#
loop_
_entity_poly.entity_id
_entity_poly.type
_entity_poly.pdbx_seq_one_letter_code
_entity_poly.pdbx_strand_id
1 'polypeptide(L)'
;MSCEGVLSHLSRLEVQARSRKTQPQQRSRVTELKAAAEQLRMQREQLRGGGGDAQGGYDAIETRQGQGLCLSLPTAYDGVFLETYNLEIDVKPTPRIVRHNIPPFIPLSDLVEQSDMQTDLRTFLDTLSQHLNAFSGRKQQLKLLKELHKSVEVMESNALCSILVMMVTVPKEKTAVLCTLDYTDHTRCLPTRVHFECNGKLLADSPDWDKIRSLLLETPVHKALSDIRTMGNIV
;
A
#
# COMPACT_ATOMS: atom_id res chain seq x y z
N MET A 1 -64.00 -52.21 4.67
CA MET A 1 -63.90 -50.88 5.32
C MET A 1 -62.55 -50.81 6.01
N SER A 2 -61.59 -50.07 5.45
CA SER A 2 -60.21 -50.00 5.95
C SER A 2 -60.09 -48.82 6.90
N CYS A 3 -59.90 -49.09 8.20
CA CYS A 3 -59.60 -48.05 9.18
C CYS A 3 -58.09 -47.82 9.23
N GLU A 4 -57.55 -47.05 8.28
CA GLU A 4 -56.23 -46.41 8.50
C GLU A 4 -56.40 -45.36 9.61
N GLY A 5 -56.10 -45.77 10.84
CA GLY A 5 -56.17 -44.88 12.00
C GLY A 5 -55.08 -43.81 11.97
N VAL A 6 -55.32 -42.70 12.67
CA VAL A 6 -54.42 -41.54 12.78
C VAL A 6 -52.97 -41.91 13.14
N LEU A 7 -52.78 -43.02 13.86
CA LEU A 7 -51.47 -43.56 14.23
C LEU A 7 -50.67 -44.09 13.03
N SER A 8 -51.30 -44.70 12.02
CA SER A 8 -50.60 -45.16 10.82
C SER A 8 -50.13 -43.98 9.98
N HIS A 9 -50.94 -42.91 9.93
CA HIS A 9 -50.59 -41.67 9.24
C HIS A 9 -49.43 -40.93 9.94
N LEU A 10 -49.45 -40.85 11.28
CA LEU A 10 -48.35 -40.29 12.06
C LEU A 10 -47.04 -41.06 11.87
N SER A 11 -47.09 -42.39 11.86
CA SER A 11 -45.90 -43.22 11.62
C SER A 11 -45.28 -42.98 10.25
N ARG A 12 -46.11 -42.86 9.20
CA ARG A 12 -45.62 -42.53 7.84
C ARG A 12 -44.96 -41.16 7.78
N LEU A 13 -45.53 -40.16 8.43
CA LEU A 13 -44.97 -38.81 8.48
C LEU A 13 -43.62 -38.77 9.22
N GLU A 14 -43.48 -39.56 10.29
CA GLU A 14 -42.22 -39.61 11.06
C GLU A 14 -41.09 -40.29 10.27
N VAL A 15 -41.39 -41.37 9.55
CA VAL A 15 -40.43 -42.05 8.64
C VAL A 15 -40.02 -41.12 7.50
N GLN A 16 -40.96 -40.36 6.94
CA GLN A 16 -40.68 -39.40 5.86
C GLN A 16 -39.85 -38.20 6.36
N ALA A 17 -40.11 -37.72 7.58
CA ALA A 17 -39.32 -36.67 8.23
C ALA A 17 -37.89 -37.12 8.54
N ARG A 18 -37.69 -38.39 8.95
CA ARG A 18 -36.37 -38.99 9.19
C ARG A 18 -35.59 -39.19 7.89
N SER A 19 -36.24 -39.63 6.82
CA SER A 19 -35.63 -39.81 5.49
C SER A 19 -35.15 -38.48 4.87
N ARG A 20 -35.92 -37.39 5.03
CA ARG A 20 -35.49 -36.04 4.64
C ARG A 20 -34.26 -35.53 5.40
N LYS A 21 -34.07 -35.93 6.67
CA LYS A 21 -32.87 -35.60 7.46
C LYS A 21 -31.61 -36.40 7.05
N THR A 22 -31.73 -37.44 6.22
CA THR A 22 -30.64 -38.38 5.91
C THR A 22 -30.32 -38.54 4.43
N GLN A 23 -30.87 -37.70 3.54
CA GLN A 23 -30.55 -37.77 2.11
C GLN A 23 -29.02 -37.61 1.87
N PRO A 24 -28.34 -38.62 1.28
CA PRO A 24 -26.89 -38.63 1.11
C PRO A 24 -26.36 -37.43 0.31
N GLN A 25 -27.16 -36.96 -0.67
CA GLN A 25 -26.82 -35.84 -1.54
C GLN A 25 -26.84 -34.48 -0.80
N GLN A 26 -27.72 -34.32 0.20
CA GLN A 26 -27.70 -33.14 1.08
C GLN A 26 -26.53 -33.20 2.06
N ARG A 27 -26.20 -34.39 2.60
CA ARG A 27 -25.03 -34.56 3.46
C ARG A 27 -23.73 -34.25 2.73
N SER A 28 -23.55 -34.72 1.49
CA SER A 28 -22.32 -34.47 0.70
C SER A 28 -22.13 -32.97 0.41
N ARG A 29 -23.20 -32.28 -0.02
CA ARG A 29 -23.18 -30.82 -0.23
C ARG A 29 -22.86 -30.06 1.05
N VAL A 30 -23.43 -30.48 2.19
CA VAL A 30 -23.15 -29.83 3.48
C VAL A 30 -21.70 -30.03 3.90
N THR A 31 -21.10 -31.21 3.66
CA THR A 31 -19.67 -31.44 3.94
C THR A 31 -18.76 -30.64 3.02
N GLU A 32 -19.06 -30.55 1.73
CA GLU A 32 -18.31 -29.73 0.77
C GLU A 32 -18.37 -28.24 1.14
N LEU A 33 -19.57 -27.73 1.45
CA LEU A 33 -19.75 -26.34 1.87
C LEU A 33 -19.05 -26.03 3.19
N LYS A 34 -19.02 -26.98 4.14
CA LYS A 34 -18.26 -26.83 5.38
C LYS A 34 -16.75 -26.78 5.13
N ALA A 35 -16.23 -27.66 4.28
CA ALA A 35 -14.81 -27.66 3.91
C ALA A 35 -14.41 -26.35 3.20
N ALA A 36 -15.24 -25.87 2.27
CA ALA A 36 -15.03 -24.59 1.61
C ALA A 36 -15.10 -23.41 2.60
N ALA A 37 -16.01 -23.45 3.59
CA ALA A 37 -16.09 -22.44 4.64
C ALA A 37 -14.87 -22.46 5.57
N GLU A 38 -14.31 -23.64 5.87
CA GLU A 38 -13.08 -23.77 6.66
C GLU A 38 -11.86 -23.26 5.89
N GLN A 39 -11.74 -23.56 4.60
CA GLN A 39 -10.68 -22.98 3.77
C GLN A 39 -10.77 -21.46 3.70
N LEU A 40 -11.97 -20.91 3.51
CA LEU A 40 -12.18 -19.46 3.51
C LEU A 40 -11.88 -18.83 4.87
N ARG A 41 -12.16 -19.53 5.98
CA ARG A 41 -11.78 -19.07 7.33
C ARG A 41 -10.28 -19.07 7.54
N MET A 42 -9.56 -20.09 7.04
CA MET A 42 -8.10 -20.13 7.11
C MET A 42 -7.48 -19.02 6.25
N GLN A 43 -8.01 -18.81 5.03
CA GLN A 43 -7.60 -17.70 4.17
C GLN A 43 -7.87 -16.33 4.81
N ARG A 44 -9.02 -16.18 5.48
CA ARG A 44 -9.35 -14.96 6.26
C ARG A 44 -8.39 -14.73 7.42
N GLU A 45 -8.04 -15.76 8.18
CA GLU A 45 -7.13 -15.61 9.33
C GLU A 45 -5.71 -15.24 8.88
N GLN A 46 -5.26 -15.74 7.71
CA GLN A 46 -4.01 -15.32 7.08
C GLN A 46 -4.01 -13.84 6.70
N LEU A 47 -5.16 -13.28 6.31
CA LEU A 47 -5.30 -11.85 6.00
C LEU A 47 -5.43 -10.97 7.26
N ARG A 48 -5.94 -11.51 8.37
CA ARG A 48 -6.09 -10.78 9.64
C ARG A 48 -4.79 -10.59 10.42
N GLY A 49 -3.74 -11.37 10.09
CA GLY A 49 -2.46 -11.38 10.81
C GLY A 49 -1.45 -10.31 10.37
N GLY A 50 -1.78 -9.39 9.46
CA GLY A 50 -0.83 -8.41 8.90
C GLY A 50 -0.80 -7.03 9.56
N GLY A 51 -1.62 -6.78 10.59
CA GLY A 51 -1.94 -5.42 11.06
C GLY A 51 -1.39 -5.03 12.43
N GLY A 52 -0.20 -5.49 12.81
CA GLY A 52 0.48 -5.06 14.03
C GLY A 52 1.85 -4.53 13.68
N ASP A 53 2.10 -3.28 14.04
CA ASP A 53 3.38 -2.56 14.04
C ASP A 53 3.53 -1.55 12.89
N ALA A 54 3.29 -0.28 13.26
CA ALA A 54 3.74 1.05 12.80
C ALA A 54 4.41 1.29 11.42
N GLN A 55 4.46 0.35 10.49
CA GLN A 55 5.15 0.49 9.21
C GLN A 55 4.38 -0.25 8.10
N GLY A 56 3.12 0.17 7.86
CA GLY A 56 2.38 -0.17 6.63
C GLY A 56 1.37 -1.32 6.71
N GLY A 57 0.61 -1.43 7.81
CA GLY A 57 -0.53 -2.35 7.90
C GLY A 57 -1.78 -1.84 7.17
N TYR A 58 -2.74 -2.74 6.94
CA TYR A 58 -4.08 -2.43 6.45
C TYR A 58 -5.14 -2.95 7.42
N ASP A 59 -6.23 -2.20 7.55
CA ASP A 59 -7.43 -2.66 8.25
C ASP A 59 -8.39 -3.30 7.24
N ALA A 60 -8.94 -4.46 7.58
CA ALA A 60 -9.80 -5.24 6.70
C ALA A 60 -11.15 -5.50 7.35
N ILE A 61 -12.23 -5.10 6.67
CA ILE A 61 -13.61 -5.31 7.09
C ILE A 61 -14.33 -6.16 6.05
N GLU A 62 -14.88 -7.30 6.46
CA GLU A 62 -15.73 -8.10 5.60
C GLU A 62 -17.06 -7.39 5.32
N THR A 63 -17.48 -7.44 4.07
CA THR A 63 -18.77 -6.90 3.63
C THR A 63 -19.60 -8.00 2.95
N ARG A 64 -20.92 -7.77 2.84
CA ARG A 64 -21.84 -8.61 2.05
C ARG A 64 -21.77 -10.11 2.41
N GLN A 65 -21.81 -10.43 3.71
CA GLN A 65 -21.72 -11.82 4.21
C GLN A 65 -20.44 -12.57 3.76
N GLY A 66 -19.30 -11.88 3.73
CA GLY A 66 -18.00 -12.46 3.36
C GLY A 66 -17.79 -12.61 1.85
N GLN A 67 -18.60 -11.95 1.03
CA GLN A 67 -18.43 -11.91 -0.42
C GLN A 67 -17.55 -10.74 -0.88
N GLY A 68 -17.33 -9.74 -0.03
CA GLY A 68 -16.45 -8.62 -0.31
C GLY A 68 -15.58 -8.24 0.88
N LEU A 69 -14.53 -7.48 0.59
CA LEU A 69 -13.56 -6.95 1.54
C LEU A 69 -13.45 -5.45 1.33
N CYS A 70 -13.60 -4.68 2.40
CA CYS A 70 -13.28 -3.25 2.41
C CYS A 70 -11.98 -3.08 3.21
N LEU A 71 -11.02 -2.44 2.59
CA LEU A 71 -9.66 -2.29 3.10
C LEU A 71 -9.36 -0.81 3.30
N SER A 72 -8.75 -0.48 4.43
CA SER A 72 -8.20 0.84 4.72
C SER A 72 -6.69 0.73 4.87
N LEU A 73 -5.96 1.49 4.06
CA LEU A 73 -4.50 1.51 3.96
C LEU A 73 -4.01 2.88 4.49
N PRO A 74 -3.78 3.02 5.81
CA PRO A 74 -3.22 4.23 6.37
C PRO A 74 -1.76 4.40 5.94
N THR A 75 -1.37 5.64 5.68
CA THR A 75 0.03 6.01 5.45
C THR A 75 0.58 6.76 6.64
N ALA A 76 1.89 6.65 6.86
CA ALA A 76 2.59 7.32 7.93
C ALA A 76 3.98 7.76 7.49
N TYR A 77 4.42 8.88 8.06
CA TYR A 77 5.76 9.39 7.87
C TYR A 77 6.31 9.87 9.21
N ASP A 78 7.50 9.37 9.58
CA ASP A 78 8.17 9.70 10.85
C ASP A 78 7.29 9.47 12.10
N GLY A 79 6.52 8.38 12.09
CA GLY A 79 5.59 8.01 13.16
C GLY A 79 4.27 8.80 13.18
N VAL A 80 4.06 9.73 12.25
CA VAL A 80 2.84 10.53 12.15
C VAL A 80 1.95 10.00 11.03
N PHE A 81 0.69 9.70 11.34
CA PHE A 81 -0.31 9.33 10.35
C PHE A 81 -0.59 10.48 9.38
N LEU A 82 -0.69 10.16 8.10
CA LEU A 82 -0.97 11.10 7.03
C LEU A 82 -2.40 10.87 6.49
N GLU A 83 -2.51 10.28 5.31
CA GLU A 83 -3.78 10.01 4.64
C GLU A 83 -4.06 8.50 4.58
N THR A 84 -5.34 8.14 4.47
CA THR A 84 -5.80 6.75 4.35
C THR A 84 -6.43 6.52 2.99
N TYR A 85 -5.94 5.48 2.30
CA TYR A 85 -6.53 5.01 1.05
C TYR A 85 -7.49 3.85 1.32
N ASN A 86 -8.54 3.75 0.52
CA ASN A 86 -9.57 2.75 0.68
C ASN A 86 -9.71 1.93 -0.60
N LEU A 87 -9.92 0.63 -0.42
CA LEU A 87 -10.03 -0.34 -1.50
C LEU A 87 -11.15 -1.33 -1.18
N GLU A 88 -12.08 -1.51 -2.11
CA GLU A 88 -13.14 -2.52 -2.05
C GLU A 88 -12.84 -3.63 -3.06
N ILE A 89 -12.83 -4.88 -2.57
CA ILE A 89 -12.55 -6.08 -3.36
C ILE A 89 -13.73 -7.04 -3.25
N ASP A 90 -14.28 -7.52 -4.37
CA ASP A 90 -15.16 -8.69 -4.37
C ASP A 90 -14.27 -9.95 -4.31
N VAL A 91 -14.54 -10.88 -3.40
CA VAL A 91 -13.71 -12.08 -3.17
C VAL A 91 -14.15 -13.27 -4.04
N LYS A 92 -15.41 -13.27 -4.51
CA LYS A 92 -16.01 -14.38 -5.26
C LYS A 92 -16.72 -13.90 -6.53
N PRO A 93 -16.70 -14.68 -7.64
CA PRO A 93 -15.97 -15.93 -7.84
C PRO A 93 -14.45 -15.74 -8.06
N THR A 94 -14.04 -14.54 -8.45
CA THR A 94 -12.64 -14.15 -8.66
C THR A 94 -12.38 -12.81 -7.98
N PRO A 95 -11.29 -12.67 -7.21
CA PRO A 95 -10.86 -11.40 -6.64
C PRO A 95 -10.84 -10.28 -7.68
N ARG A 96 -11.58 -9.20 -7.44
CA ARG A 96 -11.56 -8.00 -8.29
C ARG A 96 -11.73 -6.74 -7.47
N ILE A 97 -11.02 -5.70 -7.87
CA ILE A 97 -11.19 -4.37 -7.30
C ILE A 97 -12.49 -3.78 -7.85
N VAL A 98 -13.40 -3.40 -6.95
CA VAL A 98 -14.72 -2.83 -7.29
C VAL A 98 -14.71 -1.31 -7.17
N ARG A 99 -14.01 -0.79 -6.16
CA ARG A 99 -13.94 0.65 -5.87
C ARG A 99 -12.65 0.97 -5.16
N HIS A 100 -12.07 2.14 -5.43
CA HIS A 100 -10.92 2.65 -4.69
C HIS A 100 -10.85 4.18 -4.77
N ASN A 101 -10.03 4.77 -3.90
CA ASN A 101 -9.59 6.17 -4.01
C ASN A 101 -8.07 6.28 -4.27
N ILE A 102 -7.43 5.19 -4.72
CA ILE A 102 -6.00 5.15 -5.05
C ILE A 102 -5.72 6.12 -6.21
N PRO A 103 -4.69 6.98 -6.11
CA PRO A 103 -4.35 7.93 -7.16
C PRO A 103 -4.06 7.25 -8.51
N PRO A 104 -4.46 7.85 -9.64
CA PRO A 104 -4.39 7.20 -10.96
C PRO A 104 -2.97 6.94 -11.48
N PHE A 105 -1.97 7.56 -10.87
CA PHE A 105 -0.56 7.38 -11.21
C PHE A 105 0.12 6.24 -10.42
N ILE A 106 -0.57 5.64 -9.44
CA ILE A 106 -0.13 4.40 -8.80
C ILE A 106 -0.52 3.24 -9.72
N PRO A 107 0.40 2.32 -10.08
CA PRO A 107 0.19 1.33 -11.13
C PRO A 107 -0.66 0.14 -10.65
N LEU A 108 -1.90 0.42 -10.23
CA LEU A 108 -2.76 -0.57 -9.57
C LEU A 108 -3.01 -1.82 -10.42
N SER A 109 -3.23 -1.65 -11.73
CA SER A 109 -3.41 -2.78 -12.65
C SER A 109 -2.17 -3.67 -12.72
N ASP A 110 -0.99 -3.07 -12.89
CA ASP A 110 0.28 -3.79 -12.96
C ASP A 110 0.55 -4.54 -11.65
N LEU A 111 0.22 -3.93 -10.50
CA LEU A 111 0.37 -4.57 -9.19
C LEU A 111 -0.53 -5.79 -9.04
N VAL A 112 -1.77 -5.74 -9.54
CA VAL A 112 -2.70 -6.89 -9.53
C VAL A 112 -2.17 -8.03 -10.41
N GLU A 113 -1.63 -7.70 -11.59
CA GLU A 113 -1.08 -8.69 -12.53
C GLU A 113 0.20 -9.35 -11.99
N GLN A 114 1.10 -8.59 -11.36
CA GLN A 114 2.38 -9.08 -10.84
C GLN A 114 2.26 -9.99 -9.62
N SER A 115 1.24 -9.78 -8.79
CA SER A 115 1.07 -10.46 -7.51
C SER A 115 0.24 -11.74 -7.59
N ASP A 116 -0.29 -12.09 -8.78
CA ASP A 116 -1.33 -13.12 -8.94
C ASP A 116 -2.37 -13.01 -7.82
N MET A 117 -3.09 -11.88 -7.79
CA MET A 117 -4.02 -11.52 -6.70
C MET A 117 -5.05 -12.63 -6.36
N GLN A 118 -5.28 -13.60 -7.25
CA GLN A 118 -6.12 -14.77 -6.98
C GLN A 118 -5.50 -15.72 -5.95
N THR A 119 -4.17 -15.90 -5.98
CA THR A 119 -3.43 -16.80 -5.10
C THR A 119 -2.78 -16.06 -3.92
N ASP A 120 -2.35 -14.81 -4.10
CA ASP A 120 -1.65 -14.06 -3.05
C ASP A 120 -2.12 -12.60 -2.89
N LEU A 121 -3.34 -12.46 -2.36
CA LEU A 121 -3.90 -11.16 -1.97
C LEU A 121 -3.02 -10.41 -0.96
N ARG A 122 -2.27 -11.13 -0.11
CA ARG A 122 -1.42 -10.47 0.91
C ARG A 122 -0.24 -9.76 0.26
N THR A 123 0.48 -10.43 -0.64
CA THR A 123 1.61 -9.82 -1.37
C THR A 123 1.15 -8.61 -2.19
N PHE A 124 -0.04 -8.69 -2.81
CA PHE A 124 -0.65 -7.53 -3.45
C PHE A 124 -0.82 -6.35 -2.49
N LEU A 125 -1.44 -6.57 -1.33
CA LEU A 125 -1.73 -5.52 -0.35
C LEU A 125 -0.46 -4.94 0.28
N ASP A 126 0.53 -5.79 0.58
CA ASP A 126 1.82 -5.36 1.11
C ASP A 126 2.53 -4.45 0.09
N THR A 127 2.55 -4.85 -1.18
CA THR A 127 3.17 -4.07 -2.27
C THR A 127 2.44 -2.75 -2.49
N LEU A 128 1.10 -2.77 -2.49
CA LEU A 128 0.29 -1.56 -2.64
C LEU A 128 0.50 -0.60 -1.44
N SER A 129 0.51 -1.12 -0.22
CA SER A 129 0.79 -0.36 1.00
C SER A 129 2.14 0.35 0.91
N GLN A 130 3.18 -0.34 0.45
CA GLN A 130 4.51 0.26 0.25
C GLN A 130 4.48 1.40 -0.77
N HIS A 131 3.82 1.23 -1.91
CA HIS A 131 3.70 2.29 -2.92
C HIS A 131 2.99 3.54 -2.37
N LEU A 132 1.87 3.33 -1.67
CA LEU A 132 1.08 4.42 -1.10
C LEU A 132 1.87 5.14 0.00
N ASN A 133 2.50 4.39 0.91
CA ASN A 133 3.27 4.97 2.00
C ASN A 133 4.50 5.74 1.48
N ALA A 134 5.16 5.22 0.45
CA ALA A 134 6.27 5.88 -0.21
C ALA A 134 5.85 7.18 -0.89
N PHE A 135 4.74 7.15 -1.63
CA PHE A 135 4.15 8.34 -2.23
C PHE A 135 3.81 9.42 -1.18
N SER A 136 3.04 9.06 -0.15
CA SER A 136 2.66 9.98 0.92
C SER A 136 3.89 10.51 1.67
N GLY A 137 4.90 9.67 1.88
CA GLY A 137 6.18 10.07 2.47
C GLY A 137 6.94 11.08 1.62
N ARG A 138 7.08 10.86 0.30
CA ARG A 138 7.73 11.83 -0.61
C ARG A 138 6.98 13.16 -0.68
N LYS A 139 5.65 13.11 -0.74
CA LYS A 139 4.78 14.29 -0.67
C LYS A 139 4.95 15.07 0.64
N GLN A 140 5.06 14.36 1.77
CA GLN A 140 5.31 14.98 3.07
C GLN A 140 6.71 15.59 3.16
N GLN A 141 7.74 14.91 2.63
CA GLN A 141 9.08 15.46 2.54
C GLN A 141 9.13 16.75 1.72
N LEU A 142 8.41 16.80 0.60
CA LEU A 142 8.31 17.99 -0.25
C LEU A 142 7.63 19.16 0.48
N LYS A 143 6.59 18.87 1.27
CA LYS A 143 5.93 19.86 2.11
C LYS A 143 6.91 20.42 3.16
N LEU A 144 7.57 19.54 3.92
CA LEU A 144 8.54 19.92 4.94
C LEU A 144 9.73 20.68 4.37
N LEU A 145 10.19 20.31 3.16
CA LEU A 145 11.23 21.02 2.44
C LEU A 145 10.86 22.49 2.25
N LYS A 146 9.68 22.77 1.69
CA LYS A 146 9.19 24.13 1.43
C LYS A 146 8.96 24.94 2.71
N GLU A 147 8.53 24.27 3.78
CA GLU A 147 8.26 24.91 5.07
C GLU A 147 9.55 25.25 5.85
N LEU A 148 10.52 24.34 5.86
CA LEU A 148 11.74 24.45 6.67
C LEU A 148 12.90 25.15 5.96
N HIS A 149 12.96 25.08 4.63
CA HIS A 149 14.08 25.56 3.81
C HIS A 149 13.63 26.61 2.80
N LYS A 150 13.21 27.78 3.30
CA LYS A 150 12.70 28.89 2.47
C LYS A 150 13.73 29.44 1.47
N SER A 151 15.02 29.18 1.67
CA SER A 151 16.10 29.57 0.76
C SER A 151 16.27 28.61 -0.42
N VAL A 152 15.72 27.39 -0.32
CA VAL A 152 15.75 26.40 -1.40
C VAL A 152 14.54 26.60 -2.30
N GLU A 153 14.79 26.89 -3.57
CA GLU A 153 13.73 27.04 -4.56
C GLU A 153 13.38 25.66 -5.15
N VAL A 154 12.15 25.20 -4.90
CA VAL A 154 11.64 23.99 -5.54
C VAL A 154 11.08 24.36 -6.90
N MET A 155 11.76 23.93 -7.97
CA MET A 155 11.39 24.24 -9.35
C MET A 155 10.29 23.30 -9.86
N GLU A 156 10.46 22.00 -9.64
CA GLU A 156 9.55 20.99 -10.19
C GLU A 156 9.39 19.80 -9.25
N SER A 157 8.17 19.24 -9.22
CA SER A 157 7.91 17.88 -8.78
C SER A 157 6.74 17.34 -9.58
N ASN A 158 6.87 16.10 -10.07
CA ASN A 158 5.76 15.42 -10.74
C ASN A 158 4.68 14.98 -9.72
N ALA A 159 3.52 14.56 -10.23
CA ALA A 159 2.37 14.16 -9.39
C ALA A 159 2.69 13.01 -8.43
N LEU A 160 3.57 12.08 -8.83
CA LEU A 160 4.04 10.95 -8.02
C LEU A 160 5.08 11.32 -6.94
N CYS A 161 5.53 12.58 -6.95
CA CYS A 161 6.70 13.03 -6.18
C CYS A 161 7.91 12.10 -6.39
N SER A 162 8.07 11.55 -7.61
CA SER A 162 9.17 10.65 -7.97
C SER A 162 10.31 11.35 -8.71
N ILE A 163 10.14 12.63 -9.02
CA ILE A 163 11.20 13.53 -9.45
C ILE A 163 11.04 14.80 -8.63
N LEU A 164 12.13 15.30 -8.06
CA LEU A 164 12.18 16.59 -7.38
C LEU A 164 13.37 17.38 -7.92
N VAL A 165 13.11 18.55 -8.47
CA VAL A 165 14.12 19.49 -8.96
C VAL A 165 14.13 20.71 -8.06
N MET A 166 15.28 21.03 -7.50
CA MET A 166 15.46 22.17 -6.60
C MET A 166 16.75 22.92 -6.91
N MET A 167 16.72 24.24 -6.73
CA MET A 167 17.89 25.10 -6.80
C MET A 167 18.45 25.30 -5.39
N VAL A 168 19.75 25.07 -5.24
CA VAL A 168 20.47 25.27 -3.99
C VAL A 168 21.65 26.21 -4.20
N THR A 169 21.94 27.10 -3.24
CA THR A 169 23.05 28.05 -3.38
C THR A 169 24.24 27.60 -2.55
N VAL A 170 25.42 27.55 -3.17
CA VAL A 170 26.67 27.26 -2.45
C VAL A 170 27.20 28.56 -1.85
N PRO A 171 27.31 28.69 -0.51
CA PRO A 171 27.61 29.97 0.14
C PRO A 171 28.98 30.54 -0.24
N LYS A 172 30.00 29.68 -0.40
CA LYS A 172 31.38 30.10 -0.69
C LYS A 172 31.51 30.77 -2.06
N GLU A 173 30.73 30.33 -3.05
CA GLU A 173 30.87 30.76 -4.43
C GLU A 173 29.68 31.58 -4.95
N LYS A 174 28.59 31.66 -4.18
CA LYS A 174 27.27 32.20 -4.61
C LYS A 174 26.77 31.58 -5.89
N THR A 175 27.21 30.35 -6.14
CA THR A 175 26.88 29.59 -7.33
C THR A 175 25.57 28.86 -7.09
N ALA A 176 24.61 29.06 -7.99
CA ALA A 176 23.37 28.31 -8.02
C ALA A 176 23.63 26.92 -8.63
N VAL A 177 23.19 25.89 -7.93
CA VAL A 177 23.33 24.49 -8.34
C VAL A 177 21.94 23.88 -8.43
N LEU A 178 21.63 23.31 -9.59
CA LEU A 178 20.42 22.55 -9.82
C LEU A 178 20.64 21.13 -9.27
N CYS A 179 19.80 20.72 -8.32
CA CYS A 179 19.80 19.39 -7.74
C CYS A 179 18.53 18.66 -8.16
N THR A 180 18.70 17.50 -8.81
CA THR A 180 17.61 16.63 -9.23
C THR A 180 17.68 15.33 -8.44
N LEU A 181 16.59 14.99 -7.77
CA LEU A 181 16.40 13.73 -7.05
C LEU A 181 15.42 12.85 -7.82
N ASP A 182 15.91 11.69 -8.27
CA ASP A 182 15.08 10.66 -8.90
C ASP A 182 14.73 9.58 -7.87
N TYR A 183 13.46 9.18 -7.85
CA TYR A 183 12.95 8.09 -7.00
C TYR A 183 12.39 7.00 -7.92
N THR A 184 13.27 6.27 -8.60
CA THR A 184 12.86 5.23 -9.56
C THR A 184 12.27 4.01 -8.87
N ASP A 185 12.62 3.79 -7.60
CA ASP A 185 11.95 2.82 -6.73
C ASP A 185 10.74 3.49 -6.07
N HIS A 186 9.56 3.24 -6.66
CA HIS A 186 8.31 3.85 -6.19
C HIS A 186 7.82 3.31 -4.83
N THR A 187 8.42 2.24 -4.31
CA THR A 187 8.14 1.68 -2.97
C THR A 187 8.94 2.35 -1.86
N ARG A 188 9.85 3.28 -2.20
CA ARG A 188 10.74 3.96 -1.24
C ARG A 188 10.50 5.46 -1.14
N CYS A 189 10.73 5.97 0.07
CA CYS A 189 10.70 7.40 0.37
C CYS A 189 12.02 8.12 0.05
N LEU A 190 13.10 7.38 -0.20
CA LEU A 190 14.44 7.92 -0.45
C LEU A 190 14.76 7.90 -1.95
N PRO A 191 15.52 8.87 -2.46
CA PRO A 191 15.88 8.90 -3.86
C PRO A 191 16.85 7.76 -4.18
N THR A 192 16.76 7.28 -5.41
CA THR A 192 17.65 6.27 -5.97
C THR A 192 18.84 6.90 -6.68
N ARG A 193 18.70 8.15 -7.12
CA ARG A 193 19.76 8.89 -7.81
C ARG A 193 19.67 10.39 -7.50
N VAL A 194 20.83 11.02 -7.47
CA VAL A 194 20.99 12.46 -7.26
C VAL A 194 21.91 13.01 -8.35
N HIS A 195 21.44 14.03 -9.05
CA HIS A 195 22.18 14.71 -10.10
C HIS A 195 22.39 16.17 -9.72
N PHE A 196 23.60 16.68 -9.95
CA PHE A 196 23.93 18.09 -9.76
C PHE A 196 24.35 18.70 -11.09
N GLU A 197 23.76 19.84 -11.41
CA GLU A 197 24.11 20.63 -12.57
C GLU A 197 24.40 22.07 -12.15
N CYS A 198 25.45 22.65 -12.72
CA CYS A 198 25.82 24.04 -12.47
C CYS A 198 26.32 24.68 -13.76
N ASN A 199 25.99 25.94 -13.93
CA ASN A 199 26.57 26.78 -14.96
C ASN A 199 28.02 27.16 -14.56
N GLY A 200 28.96 26.23 -14.71
CA GLY A 200 30.38 26.45 -14.43
C GLY A 200 31.20 25.16 -14.33
N LYS A 201 32.50 25.23 -14.60
CA LYS A 201 33.43 24.07 -14.59
C LYS A 201 33.80 23.55 -13.18
N LEU A 202 33.15 24.03 -12.10
CA LEU A 202 33.64 23.89 -10.72
C LEU A 202 33.04 22.71 -9.92
N LEU A 203 31.97 22.06 -10.39
CA LEU A 203 31.31 21.00 -9.62
C LEU A 203 32.06 19.67 -9.56
N ALA A 204 32.87 19.35 -10.59
CA ALA A 204 33.23 17.96 -10.87
C ALA A 204 34.25 17.33 -9.90
N ASP A 205 35.04 18.13 -9.17
CA ASP A 205 36.23 17.61 -8.46
C ASP A 205 36.28 17.93 -6.95
N SER A 206 35.20 18.47 -6.35
CA SER A 206 35.19 18.74 -4.90
C SER A 206 34.66 17.55 -4.09
N PRO A 207 35.42 17.02 -3.10
CA PRO A 207 35.00 15.89 -2.26
C PRO A 207 33.75 16.18 -1.40
N ASP A 208 33.36 17.44 -1.26
CA ASP A 208 32.15 17.85 -0.53
C ASP A 208 30.87 17.38 -1.24
N TRP A 209 30.86 17.27 -2.58
CA TRP A 209 29.68 16.89 -3.34
C TRP A 209 29.33 15.41 -3.25
N ASP A 210 30.32 14.53 -3.15
CA ASP A 210 30.07 13.11 -2.94
C ASP A 210 29.47 12.84 -1.57
N LYS A 211 29.89 13.62 -0.56
CA LYS A 211 29.29 13.59 0.78
C LYS A 211 27.84 14.07 0.76
N ILE A 212 27.57 15.20 0.09
CA ILE A 212 26.21 15.73 -0.07
C ILE A 212 25.32 14.73 -0.83
N ARG A 213 25.86 14.13 -1.92
CA ARG A 213 25.17 13.09 -2.70
C ARG A 213 24.77 11.91 -1.82
N SER A 214 25.72 11.39 -1.05
CA SER A 214 25.49 10.24 -0.15
C SER A 214 24.42 10.57 0.88
N LEU A 215 24.48 11.76 1.49
CA LEU A 215 23.50 12.18 2.47
C LEU A 215 22.09 12.29 1.87
N LEU A 216 21.94 12.83 0.67
CA LEU A 216 20.65 12.92 -0.02
C LEU A 216 20.09 11.55 -0.43
N LEU A 217 20.94 10.56 -0.69
CA LEU A 217 20.53 9.18 -0.98
C LEU A 217 20.08 8.42 0.28
N GLU A 218 20.71 8.69 1.42
CA GLU A 218 20.52 7.92 2.65
C GLU A 218 19.50 8.56 3.61
N THR A 219 19.22 9.86 3.45
CA THR A 219 18.43 10.65 4.39
C THR A 219 17.30 11.39 3.67
N PRO A 220 16.08 11.51 4.27
CA PRO A 220 15.00 12.31 3.70
C PRO A 220 15.45 13.74 3.36
N VAL A 221 15.06 14.26 2.20
CA VAL A 221 15.66 15.49 1.62
C VAL A 221 15.62 16.70 2.57
N HIS A 222 14.52 16.91 3.30
CA HIS A 222 14.40 18.02 4.25
C HIS A 222 15.31 17.86 5.48
N LYS A 223 15.60 16.62 5.90
CA LYS A 223 16.56 16.32 6.97
C LYS A 223 17.98 16.50 6.44
N ALA A 224 18.29 15.92 5.28
CA ALA A 224 19.58 16.06 4.63
C ALA A 224 19.99 17.53 4.44
N LEU A 225 19.07 18.39 3.98
CA LEU A 225 19.37 19.82 3.83
C LEU A 225 19.56 20.55 5.17
N SER A 226 18.91 20.12 6.23
CA SER A 226 19.16 20.65 7.58
C SER A 226 20.58 20.34 8.04
N ASP A 227 21.04 19.12 7.77
CA ASP A 227 22.40 18.67 8.09
C ASP A 227 23.43 19.39 7.22
N ILE A 228 23.19 19.51 5.92
CA ILE A 228 24.09 20.22 4.98
C ILE A 228 24.22 21.69 5.36
N ARG A 229 23.13 22.34 5.75
CA ARG A 229 23.14 23.73 6.24
C ARG A 229 23.97 23.86 7.51
N THR A 230 23.86 22.91 8.43
CA THR A 230 24.67 22.86 9.67
C THR A 230 26.16 22.67 9.35
N MET A 231 26.49 21.96 8.27
CA MET A 231 27.87 21.81 7.78
C MET A 231 28.40 23.06 7.04
N GLY A 232 27.57 24.08 6.78
CA GLY A 232 27.96 25.31 6.08
C GLY A 232 28.14 25.16 4.57
N ASN A 233 27.62 24.09 3.98
CA ASN A 233 27.90 23.72 2.59
C ASN A 233 26.86 24.27 1.60
N ILE A 234 25.61 24.49 2.03
CA ILE A 234 24.49 24.94 1.17
C ILE A 234 23.54 25.87 1.96
N VAL A 235 23.00 26.91 1.30
CA VAL A 235 21.85 27.71 1.74
C VAL A 235 20.78 27.74 0.65
#